data_AF-A0A1X7SDL5-F1
#
_entry.id   AF-A0A1X7SDL5-F1
#
_cell.length_a   1.000
_cell.length_b   1.000
_cell.length_c   1.000
_cell.angle_alpha   90.00
_cell.angle_beta   90.00
_cell.angle_gamma   90.00
#
_symmetry.space_group_name_H-M   'P 1'
#
loop_
_entity.id
_entity.type
_entity.pdbx_description
1 polymer ?
#
loop_
_entity_poly.entity_id
_entity_poly.type
_entity_poly.pdbx_seq_one_letter_code
_entity_poly.pdbx_strand_id
1 'polypeptide(L)' 'MLRRNIDVTVGLVNGAIGTVMGIYATRISIKFDHIDVPCDIERVTSRFMLSKNLCSHY' A
#
# COMPACT_ATOMS: atom_id res chain seq x y z
N MET A 1 0.55 -1.90 5.35
CA MET A 1 -0.62 -1.33 6.04
C MET A 1 -0.62 0.18 5.84
N LEU A 2 -1.69 0.76 5.31
CA LEU A 2 -1.87 2.20 5.19
C LEU A 2 -2.01 2.84 6.58
N ARG A 3 -1.44 4.03 6.75
CA ARG A 3 -1.47 4.79 8.03
C ARG A 3 -2.36 6.04 7.96
N ARG A 4 -2.96 6.31 6.81
CA ARG A 4 -3.86 7.43 6.52
C ARG A 4 -4.89 6.98 5.49
N ASN A 5 -6.06 7.63 5.49
CA ASN A 5 -7.03 7.49 4.42
C ASN A 5 -6.47 8.20 3.18
N ILE A 6 -6.41 7.51 2.05
CA ILE A 6 -6.00 8.08 0.76
C ILE A 6 -7.26 8.40 -0.04
N ASP A 7 -8.09 7.38 -0.26
CA ASP A 7 -9.35 7.51 -0.97
C ASP A 7 -10.35 6.50 -0.40
N VAL A 8 -11.38 7.04 0.23
CA VAL A 8 -12.41 6.26 0.93
C VAL A 8 -13.36 5.61 -0.07
N THR A 9 -13.52 6.17 -1.28
CA THR A 9 -14.44 5.66 -2.30
C THR A 9 -13.97 4.35 -2.89
N VAL A 10 -12.66 4.19 -3.06
CA VAL A 10 -12.02 2.95 -3.53
C VAL A 10 -11.56 2.04 -2.39
N GLY A 11 -11.86 2.39 -1.13
CA GLY A 11 -11.51 1.56 0.02
C GLY A 11 -10.02 1.61 0.43
N LEU A 12 -9.28 2.65 0.02
CA LEU A 12 -7.92 2.95 0.46
C LEU A 12 -7.93 3.69 1.81
N VAL A 13 -8.43 3.01 2.83
CA VAL A 13 -8.59 3.55 4.19
C VAL A 13 -7.40 3.22 5.09
N ASN A 14 -7.27 3.96 6.19
CA ASN A 14 -6.31 3.67 7.24
C ASN A 14 -6.48 2.23 7.72
N GLY A 15 -5.37 1.50 7.79
CA GLY A 15 -5.37 0.08 8.14
C GLY A 15 -5.55 -0.88 6.97
N ALA A 16 -5.81 -0.41 5.75
CA ALA A 16 -5.82 -1.29 4.58
C ALA A 16 -4.44 -1.96 4.41
N ILE A 17 -4.46 -3.28 4.23
CA ILE A 17 -3.28 -4.10 3.99
C ILE A 17 -3.32 -4.55 2.53
N GLY A 18 -2.17 -4.45 1.87
CA GLY A 18 -2.02 -4.85 0.49
C GLY A 18 -0.59 -5.26 0.21
N THR A 19 -0.43 -6.02 -0.86
CA THR A 19 0.85 -6.54 -1.34
C THR A 19 1.40 -5.58 -2.39
N VAL A 20 2.66 -5.18 -2.23
CA VAL A 20 3.35 -4.36 -3.24
C VAL A 20 3.59 -5.22 -4.48
N MET A 21 3.04 -4.81 -5.63
CA MET A 21 3.24 -5.46 -6.92
C MET A 21 4.41 -4.88 -7.71
N GLY A 22 4.69 -3.59 -7.55
CA GLY A 22 5.77 -2.93 -8.28
C GLY A 22 6.19 -1.62 -7.63
N ILE A 23 7.48 -1.30 -7.71
CA ILE A 23 8.04 -0.05 -7.21
C ILE A 23 8.69 0.66 -8.40
N TYR A 24 8.16 1.83 -8.73
CA TYR A 24 8.67 2.72 -9.76
C TYR A 24 9.29 3.97 -9.12
N ALA A 25 10.01 4.77 -9.91
CA ALA A 25 10.69 5.97 -9.42
C ALA A 25 9.74 6.93 -8.67
N THR A 26 8.51 7.08 -9.18
CA THR A 26 7.52 8.05 -8.70
C THR A 26 6.25 7.40 -8.13
N ARG A 27 6.05 6.09 -8.30
CA ARG A 27 4.82 5.37 -7.97
C ARG A 27 5.09 4.00 -7.36
N ILE A 28 4.18 3.54 -6.51
CA ILE A 28 4.19 2.17 -5.98
C ILE A 28 2.85 1.55 -6.32
N SER A 29 2.87 0.42 -7.02
CA SER A 29 1.67 -0.37 -7.31
C SER A 29 1.41 -1.34 -6.18
N ILE A 30 0.21 -1.30 -5.59
CA ILE A 30 -0.19 -2.14 -4.47
C ILE A 30 -1.52 -2.81 -4.80
N LYS A 31 -1.58 -4.14 -4.67
CA LYS A 31 -2.83 -4.89 -4.70
C LYS A 31 -3.34 -5.08 -3.28
N PHE A 32 -4.52 -4.55 -2.99
CA PHE A 32 -5.18 -4.74 -1.70
C PHE A 32 -6.04 -6.00 -1.72
N ASP A 33 -6.18 -6.69 -0.59
CA ASP A 33 -6.89 -7.99 -0.55
C ASP A 33 -8.37 -7.87 -0.93
N HIS A 34 -8.97 -6.70 -0.69
CA HIS A 34 -10.37 -6.39 -0.99
C HIS A 34 -10.57 -5.62 -2.30
N ILE A 35 -9.51 -5.31 -3.04
CA ILE A 35 -9.57 -4.57 -4.31
C ILE A 35 -8.98 -5.45 -5.40
N ASP A 36 -9.81 -5.84 -6.37
CA ASP A 36 -9.40 -6.76 -7.45
C ASP A 36 -8.27 -6.16 -8.32
N VAL A 37 -8.39 -4.86 -8.59
CA VAL A 37 -7.47 -4.10 -9.42
C VAL A 37 -6.33 -3.50 -8.58
N PRO A 38 -5.05 -3.68 -8.97
CA PRO A 38 -3.94 -3.02 -8.29
C PRO A 38 -4.06 -1.49 -8.39
N CYS A 39 -3.84 -0.80 -7.28
CA CYS A 39 -3.86 0.65 -7.22
C CYS A 39 -2.44 1.19 -7.27
N ASP A 40 -2.21 2.17 -8.15
CA ASP A 40 -0.97 2.93 -8.16
C ASP A 40 -1.06 4.10 -7.18
N ILE A 41 -0.19 4.07 -6.19
CA ILE A 41 -0.05 5.15 -5.23
C ILE A 41 1.14 5.98 -5.67
N GLU A 42 0.89 7.23 -6.10
CA GLU A 42 1.96 8.18 -6.32
C GLU A 42 2.70 8.41 -4.99
N ARG A 43 4.03 8.57 -5.05
CA ARG A 43 4.81 9.02 -3.88
C ARG A 43 4.36 10.44 -3.53
N VAL A 44 3.21 10.57 -2.86
CA VAL A 44 2.89 11.73 -2.05
C VAL A 44 4.06 11.81 -1.07
N THR A 45 4.73 12.95 -1.03
CA THR A 45 5.94 13.26 -0.24
C THR A 45 5.86 12.89 1.24
N SER A 46 4.69 12.45 1.73
CA SER A 46 4.51 11.76 2.99
C SER A 46 5.05 10.33 2.93
N ARG A 47 6.26 10.13 3.47
CA ARG A 47 6.90 8.83 3.77
C ARG A 47 5.88 7.74 4.08
N PHE A 48 5.56 6.88 3.11
CA PHE A 48 4.85 5.64 3.37
C PHE A 48 5.75 4.77 4.24
N MET A 49 5.34 4.50 5.49
CA MET A 49 6.04 3.54 6.34
C MET A 49 5.78 2.13 5.81
N LEU A 50 6.75 1.60 5.07
CA LEU A 50 6.83 0.18 4.72
C LEU A 50 7.34 -0.58 5.95
N SER A 51 6.44 -1.25 6.67
CA SER A 51 6.82 -2.21 7.72
C SER A 51 7.04 -3.57 7.07
N LYS A 52 8.30 -3.98 6.90
CA LYS A 52 8.64 -5.38 6.62
C LYS A 52 8.42 -6.17 7.90
N ASN A 53 7.35 -6.96 7.97
CA ASN A 53 7.36 -8.11 8.88
C ASN A 53 8.25 -9.17 8.20
N LEU A 54 9.55 -9.18 8.47
CA LEU A 54 10.31 -10.42 8.31
C LEU A 54 9.63 -11.42 9.27
N CYS A 55 8.88 -12.37 8.72
CA CYS A 55 8.68 -13.62 9.44
C CYS A 55 10.07 -14.24 9.55
N SER A 56 10.74 -14.00 10.68
CA SER A 56 11.74 -14.91 11.20
C SER A 56 11.00 -16.20 11.54
N HIS A 57 10.82 -17.04 10.53
CA HIS A 57 10.50 -18.43 10.76
C HIS A 57 11.83 -19.11 11.07
N TYR A 58 11.99 -19.50 12.34
CA TYR A 58 13.06 -20.41 12.79
C TYR A 58 12.99 -21.73 12.03
#